data_AF-A0A0D0DHK6-F1
#
_entry.id   AF-A0A0D0DHK6-F1
#
_cell.length_a   1.000
_cell.length_b   1.000
_cell.length_c   1.000
_cell.angle_alpha   90.00
_cell.angle_beta   90.00
_cell.angle_gamma   90.00
#
_symmetry.space_group_name_H-M   'P 1'
#
loop_
_entity.id
_entity.type
_entity.pdbx_description
1 polymer ?
#
loop_
_entity_poly.entity_id
_entity_poly.type
_entity_poly.pdbx_seq_one_letter_code
_entity_poly.pdbx_strand_id
1 'polypeptide(L)'
;MGIGTILRKIEEALEHSYKPHGYSNKAYDLALLVYCVGGANLLHALNQCMCIPSLCSIHNNISFPHISAGCTTLRGVTLLTDEIALEQATVYFPLSNSVGGLCWKHAHLADPVFNTHGSATQIASKLSLGEVHLAKEMTFVIAHCCGEDETYPLLTVPSCKEEDHADWEKLLEKVIDTWYSNDTHKNIGPLWSFAGHKILMQHQLDESSQLYAILSNLPGINQYTRKHEVTLDFNYKHVFKSKFIFVATISPQ
;
A
#
# COMPACT_ATOMS: atom_id res chain seq x y z
N MET A 1 9.38 -24.70 26.82
CA MET A 1 10.85 -24.80 26.94
C MET A 1 11.19 -24.79 28.42
N GLY A 2 11.84 -25.83 28.95
CA GLY A 2 12.09 -25.97 30.39
C GLY A 2 13.32 -25.18 30.85
N ILE A 3 13.38 -24.80 32.13
CA ILE A 3 14.45 -23.98 32.71
C ILE A 3 15.84 -24.63 32.55
N GLY A 4 15.91 -25.96 32.65
CA GLY A 4 17.16 -26.72 32.45
C GLY A 4 17.70 -26.66 31.02
N THR A 5 16.83 -26.52 30.02
CA THR A 5 17.27 -26.35 28.62
C THR A 5 17.90 -24.98 28.39
N ILE A 6 17.44 -23.96 29.12
CA ILE A 6 17.99 -22.60 29.07
C ILE A 6 19.38 -22.57 29.72
N LEU A 7 19.50 -23.12 30.93
CA LEU A 7 20.78 -23.19 31.65
C LEU A 7 21.87 -23.89 30.84
N ARG A 8 21.54 -25.03 30.23
CA ARG A 8 22.48 -25.76 29.36
C ARG A 8 22.95 -24.94 28.15
N LYS A 9 22.05 -24.18 27.50
CA LYS A 9 22.43 -23.31 26.38
C LYS A 9 23.32 -22.14 26.81
N ILE A 10 23.14 -21.64 28.03
CA ILE A 10 24.00 -20.59 28.61
C ILE A 10 25.40 -21.16 28.89
N GLU A 11 25.49 -22.36 29.47
CA GLU A 11 26.76 -23.06 29.70
C GLU A 11 27.50 -23.34 28.38
N GLU A 12 26.82 -23.89 27.37
CA GLU A 12 27.39 -24.12 26.02
C GLU A 12 27.86 -22.81 25.34
N ALA A 13 27.19 -21.68 25.60
CA ALA A 13 27.59 -20.38 25.08
C ALA A 13 28.84 -19.84 25.79
N LEU A 14 28.96 -20.04 27.09
CA LEU A 14 30.15 -19.64 27.88
C LEU A 14 31.38 -20.47 27.52
N GLU A 15 31.19 -21.75 27.19
CA GLU A 15 32.26 -22.66 26.76
C GLU A 15 32.68 -22.47 25.28
N HIS A 16 32.12 -21.48 24.57
CA HIS A 16 32.33 -21.26 23.12
C HIS A 16 31.97 -22.47 22.23
N SER A 17 31.27 -23.46 22.78
CA SER A 17 30.82 -24.66 22.08
C SER A 17 29.48 -24.44 21.37
N TYR A 18 28.73 -23.40 21.75
CA TYR A 18 27.54 -22.95 21.03
C TYR A 18 27.90 -22.23 19.72
N LYS A 19 27.64 -22.88 18.59
CA LYS A 19 27.65 -22.24 17.27
C LYS A 19 26.21 -21.96 16.83
N PRO A 20 25.77 -20.69 16.77
CA PRO A 20 24.46 -20.39 16.20
C PRO A 20 24.42 -20.91 14.75
N HIS A 21 23.35 -21.61 14.39
CA HIS A 21 23.18 -22.11 13.04
C HIS A 21 23.02 -20.91 12.10
N GLY A 22 24.05 -20.67 11.28
CA GLY A 22 24.04 -19.62 10.27
C GLY A 22 23.28 -20.08 9.04
N TYR A 23 22.33 -19.27 8.58
CA TYR A 23 21.61 -19.53 7.34
C TYR A 23 22.20 -18.71 6.20
N SER A 24 22.22 -19.28 5.00
CA SER A 24 22.57 -18.54 3.78
C SER A 24 21.42 -17.63 3.32
N ASN A 25 21.72 -16.62 2.49
CA ASN A 25 20.68 -15.77 1.89
C ASN A 25 19.63 -16.58 1.12
N LYS A 26 20.05 -17.61 0.39
CA LYS A 26 19.12 -18.52 -0.32
C LYS A 26 18.17 -19.26 0.64
N ALA A 27 18.63 -19.59 1.83
CA ALA A 27 17.79 -20.23 2.84
C ALA A 27 16.77 -19.23 3.41
N TYR A 28 17.16 -17.96 3.56
CA TYR A 28 16.25 -16.87 3.92
C TYR A 28 15.20 -16.62 2.83
N ASP A 29 15.61 -16.54 1.56
CA ASP A 29 14.69 -16.38 0.42
C ASP A 29 13.70 -17.54 0.32
N LEU A 30 14.18 -18.78 0.48
CA LEU A 30 13.33 -19.97 0.48
C LEU A 30 12.35 -19.97 1.66
N ALA A 31 12.79 -19.60 2.85
CA ALA A 31 11.94 -19.53 4.03
C ALA A 31 10.88 -18.42 3.90
N LEU A 32 11.24 -17.28 3.31
CA LEU A 32 10.30 -16.22 2.98
C LEU A 32 9.28 -16.69 1.93
N LEU A 33 9.72 -17.38 0.88
CA LEU A 33 8.83 -17.94 -0.14
C LEU A 33 7.83 -18.93 0.47
N VAL A 34 8.32 -19.85 1.31
CA VAL A 34 7.49 -20.81 2.06
C VAL A 34 6.46 -20.09 2.92
N TYR A 35 6.87 -19.03 3.61
CA TYR A 35 5.97 -18.21 4.41
C TYR A 35 4.91 -17.50 3.56
N CYS A 36 5.30 -16.92 2.43
CA CYS A 36 4.36 -16.25 1.52
C CYS A 36 3.33 -17.22 0.91
N VAL A 37 3.73 -18.46 0.61
CA VAL A 37 2.86 -19.44 -0.05
C VAL A 37 1.97 -20.19 0.95
N GLY A 38 2.49 -20.57 2.13
CA GLY A 38 1.79 -21.43 3.09
C GLY A 38 1.69 -20.90 4.52
N GLY A 39 2.09 -19.66 4.75
CA GLY A 39 1.98 -18.98 6.03
C GLY A 39 2.89 -19.52 7.13
N ALA A 40 2.64 -19.04 8.35
CA ALA A 40 3.46 -19.36 9.53
C ALA A 40 3.48 -20.86 9.85
N ASN A 41 2.37 -21.57 9.62
CA ASN A 41 2.24 -22.99 9.95
C ASN A 41 3.11 -23.86 9.03
N LEU A 42 3.10 -23.59 7.70
CA LEU A 42 3.96 -24.30 6.77
C LEU A 42 5.43 -24.00 7.06
N LEU A 43 5.76 -22.73 7.30
CA LEU A 43 7.12 -22.33 7.67
C LEU A 43 7.59 -23.04 8.95
N HIS A 44 6.73 -23.15 9.96
CA HIS A 44 7.06 -23.84 11.20
C HIS A 44 7.34 -25.33 10.97
N ALA A 45 6.48 -26.02 10.21
CA ALA A 45 6.68 -27.43 9.88
C ALA A 45 8.00 -27.64 9.11
N LEU A 46 8.28 -26.81 8.11
CA LEU A 46 9.50 -26.93 7.32
C LEU A 46 10.75 -26.47 8.07
N ASN A 47 10.67 -25.52 9.00
CA ASN A 47 11.77 -25.19 9.92
C ASN A 47 12.20 -26.42 10.74
N GLN A 48 11.24 -27.22 11.22
CA GLN A 48 11.52 -28.45 11.97
C GLN A 48 12.07 -29.58 11.09
N CYS A 49 11.56 -29.74 9.86
CA CYS A 49 11.94 -30.87 9.00
C CYS A 49 13.16 -30.60 8.12
N MET A 50 13.38 -29.37 7.68
CA MET A 50 14.36 -29.00 6.65
C MET A 50 15.43 -28.02 7.14
N CYS A 51 15.41 -27.67 8.44
CA CYS A 51 16.33 -26.70 9.02
C CYS A 51 16.40 -25.40 8.19
N ILE A 52 15.25 -24.87 7.75
CA ILE A 52 15.17 -23.54 7.12
C ILE A 52 14.95 -22.47 8.20
N PRO A 53 15.30 -21.19 7.95
CA PRO A 53 15.10 -20.10 8.91
C PRO A 53 13.70 -20.06 9.54
N SER A 54 13.66 -19.77 10.83
CA SER A 54 12.39 -19.52 11.54
C SER A 54 11.80 -18.15 11.17
N LEU A 55 10.53 -17.92 11.48
CA LEU A 55 9.87 -16.63 11.24
C LEU A 55 10.62 -15.47 11.92
N CYS A 56 11.06 -15.65 13.17
CA CYS A 56 11.88 -14.65 13.87
C CYS A 56 13.23 -14.42 13.16
N SER A 57 13.85 -15.48 12.64
CA SER A 57 15.11 -15.37 11.91
C SER A 57 14.92 -14.57 10.61
N ILE A 58 13.82 -14.80 9.88
CA ILE A 58 13.43 -14.03 8.69
C ILE A 58 13.26 -12.56 9.06
N HIS A 59 12.41 -12.24 10.04
CA HIS A 59 12.14 -10.84 10.44
C HIS A 59 13.40 -10.07 10.85
N ASN A 60 14.37 -10.73 11.47
CA ASN A 60 15.58 -10.09 11.97
C ASN A 60 16.68 -9.94 10.91
N ASN A 61 16.64 -10.74 9.82
CA ASN A 61 17.75 -10.81 8.86
C ASN A 61 17.35 -10.48 7.42
N ILE A 62 16.06 -10.46 7.11
CA ILE A 62 15.55 -10.07 5.80
C ILE A 62 14.96 -8.66 5.93
N SER A 63 15.56 -7.72 5.22
CA SER A 63 14.84 -6.52 4.81
C SER A 63 13.80 -6.97 3.78
N PHE A 64 12.50 -6.80 4.07
CA PHE A 64 11.43 -7.10 3.12
C PHE A 64 11.77 -6.50 1.74
N PRO A 65 11.45 -7.20 0.64
CA PRO A 65 11.95 -6.86 -0.68
C PRO A 65 11.78 -5.37 -0.96
N HIS A 66 12.91 -4.70 -1.14
CA HIS A 66 12.95 -3.37 -1.68
C HIS A 66 12.51 -3.48 -3.14
N ILE A 67 11.45 -2.78 -3.50
CA ILE A 67 10.99 -2.66 -4.88
C ILE A 67 12.14 -2.04 -5.68
N SER A 68 12.87 -2.86 -6.44
CA SER A 68 13.87 -2.37 -7.37
C SER A 68 13.14 -1.87 -8.61
N ALA A 69 13.28 -0.58 -8.92
CA ALA A 69 12.75 -0.01 -10.15
C ALA A 69 13.44 -0.65 -11.36
N GLY A 70 12.79 -1.65 -11.94
CA GLY A 70 13.23 -2.32 -13.16
C GLY A 70 12.70 -1.61 -14.40
N CYS A 71 13.02 -0.33 -14.62
CA CYS A 71 12.61 0.31 -15.87
C CYS A 71 13.72 1.18 -16.46
N THR A 72 14.21 0.79 -17.64
CA THR A 72 15.21 1.54 -18.43
C THR A 72 14.60 2.23 -19.66
N THR A 73 13.30 2.09 -19.90
CA THR A 73 12.61 2.75 -21.02
C THR A 73 11.43 3.57 -20.51
N LEU A 74 11.36 4.85 -20.89
CA LEU A 74 10.24 5.73 -20.55
C LEU A 74 8.92 5.13 -21.05
N ARG A 75 7.94 4.97 -20.16
CA ARG A 75 6.63 4.39 -20.43
C ARG A 75 5.51 5.30 -19.94
N GLY A 76 4.34 5.16 -20.54
CA GLY A 76 3.13 5.69 -19.96
C GLY A 76 2.83 5.02 -18.62
N VAL A 77 2.43 5.81 -17.63
CA VAL A 77 2.06 5.30 -16.32
C VAL A 77 0.59 5.60 -16.02
N THR A 78 -0.13 4.59 -15.57
CA THR A 78 -1.50 4.71 -15.08
C THR A 78 -1.51 4.54 -13.57
N LEU A 79 -2.15 5.46 -12.87
CA LEU A 79 -2.39 5.34 -11.43
C LEU A 79 -3.73 4.65 -11.19
N LEU A 80 -3.70 3.55 -10.46
CA LEU A 80 -4.86 2.76 -10.08
C LEU A 80 -5.15 2.98 -8.60
N THR A 81 -6.42 3.23 -8.28
CA THR A 81 -6.87 3.37 -6.89
C THR A 81 -7.95 2.35 -6.58
N ASP A 82 -7.90 1.80 -5.37
CA ASP A 82 -8.99 0.99 -4.81
C ASP A 82 -8.97 1.06 -3.28
N GLU A 83 -10.05 0.59 -2.66
CA GLU A 83 -10.25 0.57 -1.22
C GLU A 83 -10.46 -0.86 -0.73
N ILE A 84 -9.86 -1.20 0.41
CA ILE A 84 -10.11 -2.46 1.11
C ILE A 84 -10.63 -2.19 2.52
N ALA A 85 -11.66 -2.94 2.93
CA ALA A 85 -12.16 -2.91 4.29
C ALA A 85 -11.11 -3.43 5.28
N LEU A 86 -10.98 -2.74 6.41
CA LEU A 86 -10.11 -3.09 7.52
C LEU A 86 -10.94 -3.48 8.74
N GLU A 87 -10.33 -4.30 9.58
CA GLU A 87 -10.77 -4.44 10.97
C GLU A 87 -10.39 -3.18 11.74
N GLN A 88 -11.36 -2.59 12.45
CA GLN A 88 -11.15 -1.38 13.24
C GLN A 88 -10.45 -1.75 14.55
N ALA A 89 -9.12 -1.79 14.52
CA ALA A 89 -8.30 -2.10 15.69
C ALA A 89 -7.00 -1.29 15.69
N THR A 90 -6.51 -0.97 16.89
CA THR A 90 -5.12 -0.49 17.06
C THR A 90 -4.17 -1.67 17.09
N VAL A 91 -2.99 -1.49 16.52
CA VAL A 91 -1.92 -2.49 16.52
C VAL A 91 -0.66 -1.85 17.07
N TYR A 92 0.08 -2.55 17.92
CA TYR A 92 1.40 -2.10 18.36
C TYR A 92 2.48 -2.53 17.37
N PHE A 93 3.32 -1.59 16.96
CA PHE A 93 4.51 -1.83 16.15
C PHE A 93 5.76 -1.76 17.05
N PRO A 94 6.36 -2.91 17.43
CA PRO A 94 7.47 -2.93 18.38
C PRO A 94 8.73 -2.24 17.83
N LEU A 95 8.97 -2.33 16.53
CA LEU A 95 10.19 -1.80 15.90
C LEU A 95 10.25 -0.27 15.94
N SER A 96 9.12 0.39 15.74
CA SER A 96 8.98 1.85 15.81
C SER A 96 8.49 2.34 17.17
N ASN A 97 8.22 1.42 18.09
CA ASN A 97 7.56 1.67 19.36
C ASN A 97 6.33 2.58 19.19
N SER A 98 5.46 2.25 18.24
CA SER A 98 4.34 3.12 17.83
C SER A 98 3.03 2.36 17.69
N VAL A 99 1.92 3.08 17.65
CA VAL A 99 0.60 2.54 17.35
C VAL A 99 0.25 2.70 15.86
N GLY A 100 -0.33 1.65 15.29
CA GLY A 100 -0.95 1.63 13.98
C GLY A 100 -2.47 1.50 14.06
N GLY A 101 -3.15 1.61 12.91
CA GLY A 101 -4.61 1.47 12.79
C GLY A 101 -5.39 2.77 12.96
N LEU A 102 -4.72 3.92 13.08
CA LEU A 102 -5.35 5.24 13.10
C LEU A 102 -5.63 5.73 11.67
N CYS A 103 -6.71 6.46 11.47
CA CYS A 103 -7.01 7.09 10.17
C CYS A 103 -6.06 8.27 9.89
N TRP A 104 -5.70 8.47 8.63
CA TRP A 104 -4.72 9.49 8.23
C TRP A 104 -5.19 10.92 8.51
N LYS A 105 -6.49 11.21 8.29
CA LYS A 105 -7.07 12.55 8.44
C LYS A 105 -6.95 13.06 9.87
N HIS A 106 -7.16 12.20 10.86
CA HIS A 106 -7.16 12.60 12.28
C HIS A 106 -5.93 12.13 13.06
N ALA A 107 -5.09 11.24 12.50
CA ALA A 107 -3.89 10.73 13.18
C ALA A 107 -2.94 11.85 13.62
N HIS A 108 -2.85 12.97 12.88
CA HIS A 108 -1.99 14.10 13.22
C HIS A 108 -2.34 14.75 14.57
N LEU A 109 -3.53 14.50 15.12
CA LEU A 109 -3.93 15.00 16.43
C LEU A 109 -3.28 14.22 17.57
N ALA A 110 -2.65 13.07 17.34
CA ALA A 110 -1.94 12.32 18.37
C ALA A 110 -0.55 11.91 17.87
N ASP A 111 0.45 11.92 18.76
CA ASP A 111 1.75 11.34 18.45
C ASP A 111 1.60 9.81 18.49
N PRO A 112 1.78 9.09 17.36
CA PRO A 112 1.63 7.64 17.35
C PRO A 112 2.80 6.93 18.06
N VAL A 113 3.88 7.62 18.39
CA VAL A 113 5.08 7.03 19.00
C VAL A 113 4.98 7.06 20.53
N PHE A 114 5.22 5.91 21.17
CA PHE A 114 5.17 5.75 22.61
C PHE A 114 6.47 6.22 23.27
N ASN A 115 6.66 7.53 23.35
CA ASN A 115 7.81 8.11 24.06
C ASN A 115 7.68 7.99 25.59
N THR A 116 6.44 7.99 26.11
CA THR A 116 6.14 7.88 27.54
C THR A 116 4.84 7.11 27.77
N HIS A 117 4.59 6.66 29.01
CA HIS A 117 3.27 6.13 29.40
C HIS A 117 2.14 7.14 29.12
N GLY A 118 2.39 8.44 29.34
CA GLY A 118 1.42 9.50 29.08
C GLY A 118 0.99 9.57 27.61
N SER A 119 1.89 9.27 26.68
CA SER A 119 1.60 9.20 25.24
C SER A 119 0.52 8.15 24.95
N ALA A 120 0.61 6.98 25.58
CA ALA A 120 -0.38 5.91 25.40
C ALA A 120 -1.74 6.29 25.96
N THR A 121 -1.79 6.89 27.15
CA THR A 121 -3.05 7.37 27.74
C THR A 121 -3.69 8.47 26.91
N GLN A 122 -2.90 9.37 26.31
CA GLN A 122 -3.39 10.44 25.46
C GLN A 122 -4.04 9.90 24.16
N ILE A 123 -3.43 8.91 23.52
CA ILE A 123 -4.01 8.27 22.34
C ILE A 123 -5.33 7.60 22.70
N ALA A 124 -5.37 6.84 23.81
CA ALA A 124 -6.57 6.19 24.30
C ALA A 124 -7.68 7.20 24.62
N SER A 125 -7.35 8.33 25.27
CA SER A 125 -8.33 9.38 25.56
C SER A 125 -8.88 10.01 24.29
N LYS A 126 -8.02 10.33 23.32
CA LYS A 126 -8.43 10.93 22.04
C LYS A 126 -9.30 10.01 21.19
N LEU A 127 -9.03 8.71 21.22
CA LEU A 127 -9.91 7.68 20.63
C LEU A 127 -11.27 7.64 21.33
N SER A 128 -11.29 7.66 22.67
CA SER A 128 -12.55 7.63 23.44
C SER A 128 -13.42 8.88 23.28
N LEU A 129 -12.79 10.04 23.04
CA LEU A 129 -13.46 11.32 22.77
C LEU A 129 -13.90 11.47 21.31
N GLY A 130 -13.46 10.57 20.41
CA GLY A 130 -13.74 10.66 18.99
C GLY A 130 -12.97 11.78 18.27
N GLU A 131 -11.88 12.27 18.84
CA GLU A 131 -10.97 13.23 18.18
C GLU A 131 -10.05 12.53 17.18
N VAL A 132 -9.66 11.30 17.50
CA VAL A 132 -8.89 10.41 16.60
C VAL A 132 -9.75 9.19 16.33
N HIS A 133 -9.71 8.67 15.10
CA HIS A 133 -10.51 7.51 14.71
C HIS A 133 -9.64 6.35 14.27
N LEU A 134 -10.21 5.15 14.44
CA LEU A 134 -9.67 3.94 13.84
C LEU A 134 -9.97 3.92 12.34
N ALA A 135 -9.03 3.35 11.59
CA ALA A 135 -9.18 3.11 10.18
C ALA A 135 -10.25 2.04 9.92
N LYS A 136 -11.17 2.34 9.01
CA LYS A 136 -12.22 1.44 8.53
C LYS A 136 -11.87 0.83 7.18
N GLU A 137 -11.16 1.59 6.37
CA GLU A 137 -10.71 1.17 5.04
C GLU A 137 -9.26 1.61 4.83
N MET A 138 -8.59 0.94 3.90
CA MET A 138 -7.28 1.33 3.40
C MET A 138 -7.40 1.59 1.91
N THR A 139 -7.09 2.82 1.50
CA THR A 139 -7.01 3.19 0.10
C THR A 139 -5.59 2.96 -0.40
N PHE A 140 -5.46 2.28 -1.52
CA PHE A 140 -4.18 2.04 -2.19
C PHE A 140 -4.13 2.83 -3.48
N VAL A 141 -3.03 3.56 -3.72
CA VAL A 141 -2.69 4.10 -5.02
C VAL A 141 -1.46 3.35 -5.54
N ILE A 142 -1.61 2.78 -6.72
CA ILE A 142 -0.62 1.91 -7.35
C ILE A 142 -0.28 2.48 -8.73
N ALA A 143 1.00 2.57 -9.06
CA ALA A 143 1.45 2.84 -10.42
C ALA A 143 1.54 1.54 -11.21
N HIS A 144 0.99 1.57 -12.41
CA HIS A 144 1.14 0.53 -13.40
C HIS A 144 1.78 1.12 -14.65
N CYS A 145 2.94 0.59 -15.03
CA CYS A 145 3.68 0.99 -16.23
C CYS A 145 3.12 0.24 -17.44
N CYS A 146 2.73 0.96 -18.49
CA CYS A 146 2.16 0.33 -19.68
C CYS A 146 3.15 -0.65 -20.33
N GLY A 147 2.66 -1.86 -20.61
CA GLY A 147 3.46 -2.94 -21.19
C GLY A 147 4.33 -3.69 -20.18
N GLU A 148 4.05 -3.57 -18.88
CA GLU A 148 4.60 -4.41 -17.82
C GLU A 148 3.45 -5.16 -17.13
N ASP A 149 3.75 -6.31 -16.51
CA ASP A 149 2.78 -7.03 -15.66
C ASP A 149 2.90 -6.62 -14.18
N GLU A 150 3.94 -5.85 -13.84
CA GLU A 150 4.21 -5.43 -12.47
C GLU A 150 3.39 -4.19 -12.06
N THR A 151 3.25 -4.04 -10.75
CA THR A 151 2.53 -2.93 -10.13
C THR A 151 3.31 -2.41 -8.94
N TYR A 152 3.40 -1.09 -8.84
CA TYR A 152 4.25 -0.42 -7.86
C TYR A 152 3.39 0.39 -6.89
N PRO A 153 3.22 -0.04 -5.62
CA PRO A 153 2.48 0.73 -4.64
C PRO A 153 3.15 2.08 -4.40
N LEU A 154 2.39 3.17 -4.56
CA LEU A 154 2.86 4.53 -4.30
C LEU A 154 2.38 5.07 -2.96
N LEU A 155 1.15 4.74 -2.60
CA LEU A 155 0.50 5.31 -1.44
C LEU A 155 -0.47 4.31 -0.81
N THR A 156 -0.44 4.24 0.51
CA THR A 156 -1.39 3.47 1.32
C THR A 156 -1.94 4.40 2.40
N VAL A 157 -3.25 4.66 2.37
CA VAL A 157 -3.88 5.63 3.26
C VAL A 157 -5.03 5.00 4.04
N PRO A 158 -4.94 4.88 5.37
CA PRO A 158 -6.03 4.37 6.19
C PRO A 158 -7.11 5.44 6.39
N SER A 159 -8.35 5.20 5.99
CA SER A 159 -9.48 6.15 6.07
C SER A 159 -10.49 5.76 7.15
N CYS A 160 -11.13 6.75 7.78
CA CYS A 160 -12.28 6.54 8.68
C CYS A 160 -13.65 6.82 8.02
N LYS A 161 -13.64 7.17 6.72
CA LYS A 161 -14.78 7.62 5.89
C LYS A 161 -15.36 8.99 6.22
N GLU A 162 -14.64 9.79 7.00
CA GLU A 162 -15.02 11.18 7.26
C GLU A 162 -14.26 12.17 6.36
N GLU A 163 -13.40 11.66 5.49
CA GLU A 163 -12.79 12.42 4.40
C GLU A 163 -13.86 12.87 3.40
N ASP A 164 -13.79 14.13 2.98
CA ASP A 164 -14.66 14.66 1.94
C ASP A 164 -13.97 14.67 0.57
N HIS A 165 -14.71 15.10 -0.46
CA HIS A 165 -14.16 15.20 -1.82
C HIS A 165 -12.95 16.14 -1.92
N ALA A 166 -12.84 17.17 -1.08
CA ALA A 166 -11.73 18.12 -1.09
C ALA A 166 -10.48 17.53 -0.40
N ASP A 167 -10.65 16.64 0.58
CA ASP A 167 -9.53 15.89 1.16
C ASP A 167 -8.92 14.94 0.12
N TRP A 168 -9.77 14.22 -0.62
CA TRP A 168 -9.34 13.36 -1.72
C TRP A 168 -8.69 14.15 -2.86
N GLU A 169 -9.23 15.32 -3.21
CA GLU A 169 -8.64 16.24 -4.18
C GLU A 169 -7.19 16.54 -3.86
N LYS A 170 -6.94 17.01 -2.63
CA LYS A 170 -5.61 17.40 -2.16
C LYS A 170 -4.65 16.21 -2.13
N LEU A 171 -5.14 15.03 -1.75
CA LEU A 171 -4.32 13.82 -1.72
C LEU A 171 -3.89 13.43 -3.15
N LEU A 172 -4.83 13.46 -4.10
CA LEU A 172 -4.56 13.18 -5.51
C LEU A 172 -3.60 14.20 -6.14
N GLU A 173 -3.81 15.49 -5.86
CA GLU A 173 -2.88 16.56 -6.28
C GLU A 173 -1.49 16.29 -5.75
N LYS A 174 -1.37 15.98 -4.46
CA LYS A 174 -0.08 15.71 -3.83
C LYS A 174 0.66 14.53 -4.48
N VAL A 175 -0.05 13.46 -4.84
CA VAL A 175 0.55 12.31 -5.56
C VAL A 175 1.06 12.73 -6.93
N ILE A 176 0.24 13.46 -7.71
CA ILE A 176 0.61 13.91 -9.06
C ILE A 176 1.78 14.91 -8.99
N ASP A 177 1.68 15.94 -8.14
CA ASP A 177 2.73 16.95 -8.00
C ASP A 177 4.04 16.32 -7.52
N THR A 178 4.00 15.38 -6.57
CA THR A 178 5.21 14.66 -6.14
C THR A 178 5.85 13.87 -7.28
N TRP A 179 5.05 13.28 -8.18
CA TRP A 179 5.56 12.56 -9.36
C TRP A 179 6.34 13.47 -10.33
N TYR A 180 5.83 14.68 -10.55
CA TYR A 180 6.46 15.64 -11.45
C TYR A 180 7.59 16.43 -10.80
N SER A 181 7.44 16.85 -9.54
CA SER A 181 8.45 17.62 -8.80
C SER A 181 9.70 16.82 -8.47
N ASN A 182 9.60 15.50 -8.30
CA ASN A 182 10.76 14.63 -8.06
C ASN A 182 11.41 14.10 -9.34
N ASP A 183 11.04 14.64 -10.51
CA ASP A 183 11.54 14.18 -11.81
C ASP A 183 11.29 12.68 -12.10
N THR A 184 10.36 12.04 -11.37
CA THR A 184 9.99 10.64 -11.60
C THR A 184 9.51 10.41 -13.03
N HIS A 185 8.80 11.40 -13.60
CA HIS A 185 8.38 11.38 -14.99
C HIS A 185 9.52 11.33 -16.02
N LYS A 186 10.73 11.79 -15.67
CA LYS A 186 11.92 11.71 -16.54
C LYS A 186 12.62 10.36 -16.48
N ASN A 187 12.43 9.62 -15.39
CA ASN A 187 13.06 8.33 -15.16
C ASN A 187 12.14 7.15 -15.57
N ILE A 188 10.87 7.22 -15.20
CA ILE A 188 9.88 6.16 -15.42
C ILE A 188 8.98 6.51 -16.60
N GLY A 189 8.52 7.76 -16.66
CA GLY A 189 7.69 8.29 -17.73
C GLY A 189 6.47 9.07 -17.23
N PRO A 190 5.76 9.76 -18.14
CA PRO A 190 4.65 10.64 -17.79
C PRO A 190 3.44 9.85 -17.30
N LEU A 191 2.64 10.49 -16.43
CA LEU A 191 1.33 9.96 -16.07
C LEU A 191 0.37 10.16 -17.24
N TRP A 192 -0.25 9.09 -17.73
CA TRP A 192 -1.26 9.14 -18.80
C TRP A 192 -2.67 9.20 -18.25
N SER A 193 -2.95 8.40 -17.23
CA SER A 193 -4.28 8.31 -16.65
C SER A 193 -4.26 8.03 -15.16
N PHE A 194 -5.35 8.38 -14.50
CA PHE A 194 -5.63 8.01 -13.12
C PHE A 194 -7.05 7.46 -13.06
N ALA A 195 -7.20 6.24 -12.54
CA ALA A 195 -8.49 5.59 -12.39
C ALA A 195 -9.22 6.09 -11.14
N GLY A 196 -10.47 6.55 -11.28
CA GLY A 196 -11.40 6.59 -10.14
C GLY A 196 -11.80 7.95 -9.54
N HIS A 197 -11.53 9.11 -10.17
CA HIS A 197 -12.02 10.37 -9.60
C HIS A 197 -12.35 11.48 -10.63
N LYS A 198 -13.58 12.03 -10.58
CA LYS A 198 -14.09 13.08 -11.50
C LYS A 198 -13.24 14.35 -11.55
N ILE A 199 -12.43 14.56 -10.52
CA ILE A 199 -11.53 15.70 -10.40
C ILE A 199 -10.47 15.82 -11.49
N LEU A 200 -10.27 14.74 -12.23
CA LEU A 200 -9.36 14.71 -13.37
C LEU A 200 -9.98 15.36 -14.62
N MET A 201 -11.17 15.95 -14.51
CA MET A 201 -11.90 16.62 -15.59
C MET A 201 -12.05 18.14 -15.31
N GLN A 202 -10.94 18.82 -14.98
CA GLN A 202 -10.97 20.25 -14.57
C GLN A 202 -10.77 21.22 -15.73
N HIS A 203 -9.93 20.86 -16.71
CA HIS A 203 -9.55 21.73 -17.81
C HIS A 203 -9.80 21.04 -19.14
N GLN A 204 -10.36 21.76 -20.10
CA GLN A 204 -10.41 21.25 -21.47
C GLN A 204 -8.98 21.21 -22.03
N LEU A 205 -8.67 20.17 -22.79
CA LEU A 205 -7.39 20.04 -23.48
C LEU A 205 -7.13 21.26 -24.37
N ASP A 206 -5.89 21.74 -24.34
CA ASP A 206 -5.44 22.84 -25.20
C ASP A 206 -5.40 22.37 -26.66
N GLU A 207 -5.88 23.19 -27.58
CA GLU A 207 -5.82 22.94 -29.02
C GLU A 207 -4.39 22.75 -29.52
N SER A 208 -3.39 23.31 -28.80
CA SER A 208 -1.97 23.13 -29.10
C SER A 208 -1.42 21.75 -28.70
N SER A 209 -2.16 20.98 -27.91
CA SER A 209 -1.75 19.67 -27.42
C SER A 209 -1.74 18.60 -28.50
N GLN A 210 -0.74 17.72 -28.48
CA GLN A 210 -0.74 16.51 -29.31
C GLN A 210 -1.93 15.60 -28.98
N LEU A 211 -2.34 15.55 -27.71
CA LEU A 211 -3.47 14.75 -27.28
C LEU A 211 -4.79 15.31 -27.84
N TYR A 212 -4.93 16.64 -27.89
CA TYR A 212 -6.10 17.27 -28.50
C TYR A 212 -6.22 16.93 -30.00
N ALA A 213 -5.11 16.97 -30.75
CA ALA A 213 -5.13 16.62 -32.17
C ALA A 213 -5.68 15.19 -32.44
N ILE A 214 -5.45 14.26 -31.51
CA ILE A 214 -5.96 12.89 -31.58
C ILE A 214 -7.43 12.83 -31.13
N LEU A 215 -7.76 13.41 -29.97
CA LEU A 215 -9.06 13.25 -29.33
C LEU A 215 -10.17 14.15 -29.90
N SER A 216 -9.81 15.31 -30.47
CA SER A 216 -10.78 16.27 -31.03
C SER A 216 -11.67 15.67 -32.12
N ASN A 217 -11.16 14.70 -32.87
CA ASN A 217 -11.88 14.04 -33.96
C ASN A 217 -12.72 12.83 -33.50
N LEU A 218 -12.73 12.49 -32.20
CA LEU A 218 -13.44 11.33 -31.66
C LEU A 218 -14.73 11.78 -30.97
N PRO A 219 -15.90 11.64 -31.63
CA PRO A 219 -17.16 12.08 -31.05
C PRO A 219 -17.51 11.29 -29.78
N GLY A 220 -17.86 12.00 -28.71
CA GLY A 220 -18.24 11.42 -27.42
C GLY A 220 -17.08 11.10 -26.47
N ILE A 221 -15.83 11.33 -26.88
CA ILE A 221 -14.68 11.22 -25.98
C ILE A 221 -14.62 12.44 -25.05
N ASN A 222 -14.25 12.23 -23.79
CA ASN A 222 -14.02 13.33 -22.87
C ASN A 222 -12.71 14.05 -23.22
N GLN A 223 -12.80 15.36 -23.48
CA GLN A 223 -11.65 16.23 -23.74
C GLN A 223 -11.18 17.00 -22.51
N TYR A 224 -11.77 16.75 -21.33
CA TYR A 224 -11.35 17.38 -20.09
C TYR A 224 -10.30 16.52 -19.38
N THR A 225 -9.19 17.14 -19.04
CA THR A 225 -8.07 16.55 -18.30
C THR A 225 -7.72 17.39 -17.09
N ARG A 226 -6.72 16.93 -16.33
CA ARG A 226 -6.05 17.75 -15.32
C ARG A 226 -4.75 18.33 -15.87
N LYS A 227 -4.01 19.04 -15.01
CA LYS A 227 -2.61 19.45 -15.23
C LYS A 227 -1.78 18.24 -15.73
N HIS A 228 -0.85 18.51 -16.64
CA HIS A 228 -0.04 17.49 -17.32
C HIS A 228 -0.85 16.53 -18.20
N GLU A 229 -2.07 16.93 -18.62
CA GLU A 229 -2.92 16.16 -19.55
C GLU A 229 -3.32 14.77 -19.02
N VAL A 230 -3.27 14.58 -17.70
CA VAL A 230 -3.66 13.31 -17.07
C VAL A 230 -5.16 13.09 -17.25
N THR A 231 -5.52 11.96 -17.84
CA THR A 231 -6.90 11.60 -18.16
C THR A 231 -7.57 10.79 -17.04
N LEU A 232 -8.90 10.88 -16.95
CA LEU A 232 -9.68 10.01 -16.07
C LEU A 232 -9.85 8.63 -16.73
N ASP A 233 -9.46 7.58 -16.02
CA ASP A 233 -9.77 6.21 -16.38
C ASP A 233 -10.94 5.66 -15.53
N PHE A 234 -11.71 4.74 -16.10
CA PHE A 234 -12.85 4.10 -15.46
C PHE A 234 -12.69 2.59 -15.45
N ASN A 235 -12.90 1.99 -14.29
CA ASN A 235 -13.02 0.54 -14.20
C ASN A 235 -14.35 0.09 -14.83
N TYR A 236 -14.29 -0.32 -16.09
CA TYR A 236 -15.44 -0.78 -16.88
C TYR A 236 -16.25 -1.88 -16.18
N LYS A 237 -15.62 -2.71 -15.34
CA LYS A 237 -16.33 -3.76 -14.58
C LYS A 237 -17.43 -3.19 -13.69
N HIS A 238 -17.22 -2.02 -13.07
CA HIS A 238 -18.27 -1.37 -12.27
C HIS A 238 -19.42 -0.87 -13.14
N VAL A 239 -19.13 -0.35 -14.33
CA VAL A 239 -20.15 0.09 -15.29
C VAL A 239 -21.03 -1.09 -15.72
N PHE A 240 -20.43 -2.24 -16.03
CA PHE A 240 -21.18 -3.44 -16.40
C PHE A 240 -22.00 -4.00 -15.23
N LYS A 241 -21.42 -4.13 -14.03
CA LYS A 241 -22.15 -4.61 -12.84
C LYS A 241 -23.38 -3.74 -12.55
N SER A 242 -23.23 -2.42 -12.59
CA SER A 242 -24.35 -1.49 -12.35
C SER A 242 -25.46 -1.64 -13.40
N LYS A 243 -25.11 -1.81 -14.69
CA LYS A 243 -26.10 -2.02 -15.76
C LYS A 243 -26.80 -3.38 -15.65
N PHE A 244 -26.08 -4.45 -15.30
CA PHE A 244 -26.68 -5.78 -15.12
C PHE A 244 -27.57 -5.88 -13.88
N ILE A 245 -27.20 -5.20 -12.78
CA ILE A 245 -28.07 -5.10 -11.59
C ILE A 245 -29.37 -4.38 -11.95
N PHE A 246 -29.31 -3.30 -12.73
CA PHE A 246 -30.51 -2.56 -13.17
C PHE A 246 -31.45 -3.41 -14.05
N VAL A 247 -30.92 -4.25 -14.93
CA VAL A 247 -31.74 -5.14 -15.77
C VAL A 247 -32.39 -6.26 -14.94
N ALA A 248 -31.75 -6.72 -13.88
CA ALA A 248 -32.29 -7.77 -13.01
C ALA A 248 -33.42 -7.27 -12.07
N THR A 249 -33.46 -6.00 -11.70
CA THR A 249 -34.51 -5.43 -10.82
C THR A 249 -35.76 -4.92 -11.54
N ILE A 250 -35.76 -4.80 -12.87
CA ILE A 250 -36.92 -4.32 -13.65
C ILE A 250 -37.78 -5.48 -14.20
N SER A 251 -37.65 -6.70 -13.66
CA SER A 251 -38.53 -7.81 -14.04
C SER A 251 -39.34 -8.36 -12.86
N PRO A 252 -40.49 -7.75 -12.54
CA PRO A 252 -41.65 -8.48 -12.02
C PRO A 252 -42.59 -8.80 -13.19
N GLN A 253 -42.84 -10.10 -13.41
CA GLN A 253 -44.10 -10.53 -14.03
C GLN A 253 -45.25 -10.28 -13.05
#